data_AF-A0A0C1Q608-F1
#
_entry.id   AF-A0A0C1Q608-F1
#
_cell.length_a   1.000
_cell.length_b   1.000
_cell.length_c   1.000
_cell.angle_alpha   90.00
_cell.angle_beta   90.00
_cell.angle_gamma   90.00
#
_symmetry.space_group_name_H-M   'P 1'
#
loop_
_entity.id
_entity.type
_entity.pdbx_description
1 polymer ?
#
loop_
_entity_poly.entity_id
_entity_poly.type
_entity_poly.pdbx_seq_one_letter_code
_entity_poly.pdbx_strand_id
1 'polypeptide(L)'
;MWHKTFAGFSCGLITITLLPSSLIHFYYDLRALSAALFMTVGLTGWACIMTYCYGAGSPKAAWLRGLYCAAPSVLIYLIAFFT
;
A
#
# COMPACT_ATOMS: atom_id res chain seq x y z
N MET A 1 -12.31 16.69 7.23
CA MET A 1 -11.34 16.48 6.14
C MET A 1 -10.18 15.59 6.57
N TRP A 2 -9.55 15.85 7.72
CA TRP A 2 -8.44 15.06 8.27
C TRP A 2 -8.62 13.54 8.27
N HIS A 3 -9.81 13.01 8.60
CA HIS A 3 -10.05 11.57 8.58
C HIS A 3 -9.81 10.91 7.20
N LYS A 4 -10.07 11.63 6.10
CA LYS A 4 -9.88 11.10 4.74
C LYS A 4 -8.39 11.06 4.37
N THR A 5 -7.67 12.11 4.72
CA THR A 5 -6.21 12.19 4.58
C THR A 5 -5.54 11.12 5.41
N PHE A 6 -5.97 10.92 6.65
CA PHE A 6 -5.41 9.91 7.54
C PHE A 6 -5.67 8.49 7.03
N ALA A 7 -6.86 8.21 6.49
CA ALA A 7 -7.17 6.93 5.84
C ALA A 7 -6.24 6.65 4.66
N GLY A 8 -6.07 7.63 3.75
CA GLY A 8 -5.15 7.51 2.63
C GLY A 8 -3.70 7.32 3.07
N PHE A 9 -3.27 8.05 4.10
CA PHE A 9 -1.88 8.04 4.59
C PHE A 9 -1.53 6.67 5.15
N SER A 10 -2.37 6.18 6.07
CA SER A 10 -2.14 4.91 6.77
C SER A 10 -2.32 3.71 5.85
N CYS A 11 -3.41 3.65 5.07
CA CYS A 11 -3.60 2.56 4.11
C CYS A 11 -2.55 2.57 2.99
N GLY A 12 -2.17 3.76 2.51
CA GLY A 12 -1.09 3.90 1.54
C GLY A 12 0.22 3.36 2.09
N LEU A 13 0.62 3.76 3.30
CA LEU A 13 1.86 3.29 3.92
C LEU A 13 1.89 1.77 4.09
N ILE A 14 0.77 1.19 4.54
CA ILE A 14 0.63 -0.27 4.65
C ILE A 14 0.85 -0.93 3.29
N THR A 15 0.15 -0.46 2.24
CA THR A 15 0.29 -1.02 0.89
C THR A 15 1.72 -0.96 0.38
N ILE A 16 2.37 0.20 0.47
CA ILE A 16 3.70 0.39 -0.14
C ILE A 16 4.81 -0.26 0.67
N THR A 17 4.62 -0.47 1.97
CA THR A 17 5.59 -1.18 2.79
C THR A 17 5.48 -2.68 2.55
N LEU A 18 4.25 -3.22 2.60
CA LEU A 18 4.03 -4.65 2.59
C LEU A 18 4.19 -5.26 1.19
N LEU A 19 3.64 -4.65 0.14
CA LEU A 19 3.65 -5.26 -1.19
C LEU A 19 5.07 -5.49 -1.75
N PRO A 20 6.00 -4.51 -1.68
CA PRO A 20 7.39 -4.71 -2.13
C PRO A 20 8.18 -5.60 -1.17
N SER A 21 7.86 -5.60 0.12
CA SER A 21 8.44 -6.56 1.07
C SER A 21 8.07 -7.99 0.69
N SER A 22 6.82 -8.24 0.28
CA SER A 22 6.40 -9.55 -0.23
C SER A 22 7.20 -9.97 -1.47
N LEU A 23 7.49 -9.04 -2.39
CA LEU A 23 8.31 -9.32 -3.57
C LEU A 23 9.74 -9.70 -3.20
N ILE A 24 10.30 -9.07 -2.17
CA ILE A 24 11.63 -9.43 -1.64
C ILE A 24 11.63 -10.84 -1.05
N HIS A 25 10.54 -11.24 -0.39
CA HIS A 25 10.36 -12.60 0.13
C HIS A 25 10.30 -13.64 -1.01
N PHE A 26 9.45 -13.41 -2.02
CA PHE A 26 9.32 -14.34 -3.15
C PHE A 26 10.54 -14.38 -4.08
N TYR A 27 11.26 -13.26 -4.21
CA TYR A 27 12.35 -13.09 -5.16
C TYR A 27 13.58 -12.46 -4.51
N TYR A 28 14.23 -13.23 -3.64
CA TYR A 28 15.43 -12.80 -2.91
C TYR A 28 16.52 -12.22 -3.83
N ASP A 29 16.76 -12.85 -4.98
CA ASP A 29 17.80 -12.43 -5.93
C ASP A 29 17.50 -11.06 -6.57
N LEU A 30 16.25 -10.59 -6.49
CA LEU A 30 15.80 -9.31 -7.04
C LEU A 30 15.71 -8.19 -6.00
N ARG A 31 16.30 -8.35 -4.81
CA ARG A 31 16.26 -7.36 -3.71
C ARG A 31 16.53 -5.92 -4.12
N ALA A 32 17.58 -5.70 -4.91
CA ALA A 32 17.95 -4.35 -5.37
C ALA A 32 16.89 -3.75 -6.30
N LEU A 33 16.31 -4.56 -7.19
CA LEU A 33 15.23 -4.14 -8.09
C LEU A 33 13.94 -3.88 -7.32
N SER A 34 13.58 -4.73 -6.36
CA SER A 34 12.41 -4.55 -5.50
C SER A 34 12.51 -3.28 -4.65
N ALA A 35 13.71 -2.95 -4.14
CA ALA A 35 13.95 -1.69 -3.44
C ALA A 35 13.81 -0.46 -4.36
N ALA A 36 14.33 -0.54 -5.59
CA ALA A 36 14.16 0.53 -6.58
C ALA A 36 12.69 0.74 -6.99
N LEU A 37 11.93 -0.36 -7.13
CA LEU A 37 10.48 -0.33 -7.38
C LEU A 37 9.71 0.27 -6.21
N PHE A 38 10.09 -0.02 -4.96
CA PHE A 38 9.51 0.63 -3.79
C PHE A 38 9.68 2.15 -3.84
N MET A 39 10.89 2.63 -4.15
CA MET A 39 11.17 4.06 -4.18
C MET A 39 10.42 4.78 -5.32
N THR A 40 10.31 4.16 -6.50
CA THR A 40 9.73 4.82 -7.67
C THR A 40 8.23 4.56 -7.81
N VAL A 41 7.83 3.29 -7.84
CA VAL A 41 6.44 2.86 -8.01
C VAL A 41 5.68 2.91 -6.68
N GLY A 42 6.32 2.52 -5.58
CA GLY A 42 5.71 2.55 -4.25
C GLY A 42 5.31 3.97 -3.84
N LEU A 43 6.24 4.94 -3.84
CA LEU A 43 5.91 6.32 -3.49
C LEU A 43 4.83 6.93 -4.39
N THR A 44 4.86 6.63 -5.68
CA THR A 44 3.82 7.06 -6.63
C THR A 44 2.47 6.41 -6.28
N GLY A 45 2.46 5.11 -6.02
CA GLY A 45 1.27 4.36 -5.59
C GLY A 45 0.69 4.90 -4.28
N TRP A 46 1.53 5.29 -3.34
CA TRP A 46 1.12 5.94 -2.09
C TRP A 46 0.40 7.26 -2.34
N ALA A 47 0.96 8.13 -3.18
CA ALA A 47 0.36 9.41 -3.54
C ALA A 47 -0.99 9.23 -4.26
N CYS A 48 -1.12 8.20 -5.10
CA CYS A 48 -2.38 7.81 -5.74
C CYS A 48 -3.44 7.35 -4.71
N ILE A 49 -3.05 6.51 -3.74
CA ILE A 49 -3.96 6.04 -2.69
C ILE A 49 -4.43 7.22 -1.82
N MET A 50 -3.52 8.15 -1.49
CA MET A 50 -3.83 9.38 -0.78
C MET A 50 -4.91 10.21 -1.48
N THR A 51 -4.71 10.49 -2.77
CA THR A 51 -5.67 11.26 -3.57
C THR A 51 -7.00 10.51 -3.75
N TYR A 52 -6.95 9.19 -3.96
CA TYR A 52 -8.14 8.34 -4.09
C TYR A 52 -9.03 8.34 -2.83
N CYS A 53 -8.42 8.27 -1.65
CA CYS A 53 -9.13 8.34 -0.37
C CYS A 53 -9.62 9.75 -0.05
N TYR A 54 -8.82 10.78 -0.37
CA TYR A 54 -9.18 12.18 -0.14
C TYR A 54 -10.44 12.58 -0.93
N GLY A 55 -10.55 12.14 -2.18
CA GLY A 55 -11.69 12.37 -3.06
C GLY A 55 -12.98 11.62 -2.71
N ALA A 56 -13.04 10.90 -1.59
CA ALA A 56 -14.24 10.18 -1.18
C ALA A 56 -15.35 11.13 -0.68
N GLY A 57 -16.62 10.81 -0.95
CA GLY A 57 -17.76 11.62 -0.50
C GLY A 57 -17.93 11.68 1.03
N SER A 58 -17.55 10.63 1.75
CA SER A 58 -17.67 10.53 3.21
C SER A 58 -16.42 9.90 3.86
N PRO A 59 -16.22 10.07 5.19
CA PRO A 59 -15.11 9.41 5.89
C PRO A 59 -15.15 7.89 5.80
N LYS A 60 -16.35 7.28 5.93
CA LYS A 60 -16.52 5.82 5.80
C LYS A 60 -16.09 5.31 4.42
N ALA A 61 -16.45 6.04 3.37
CA ALA A 61 -16.05 5.70 2.01
C ALA A 61 -14.53 5.84 1.80
N ALA A 62 -13.88 6.82 2.44
CA ALA A 62 -12.41 6.97 2.37
C ALA A 62 -11.69 5.76 2.97
N TRP A 63 -12.12 5.30 4.14
CA TRP A 63 -11.55 4.11 4.78
C TRP A 63 -11.77 2.84 3.98
N LEU A 64 -12.97 2.66 3.41
CA LEU A 64 -13.26 1.51 2.56
C LEU A 64 -12.37 1.49 1.31
N ARG A 65 -12.19 2.65 0.67
CA ARG A 65 -11.26 2.83 -0.46
C ARG A 65 -9.83 2.48 -0.08
N GLY A 66 -9.34 2.98 1.05
CA GLY A 66 -8.00 2.66 1.54
C GLY A 66 -7.83 1.16 1.83
N LEU A 67 -8.85 0.52 2.42
CA LEU A 67 -8.84 -0.91 2.72
C LEU A 67 -8.80 -1.78 1.45
N TYR A 68 -9.43 -1.36 0.35
CA TYR A 68 -9.29 -2.06 -0.94
C TYR A 68 -7.85 -2.11 -1.45
N CYS A 69 -7.00 -1.18 -1.02
CA CYS A 69 -5.57 -1.21 -1.33
C CYS A 69 -4.79 -1.98 -0.25
N ALA A 70 -5.03 -1.69 1.03
CA ALA A 70 -4.24 -2.23 2.13
C ALA A 70 -4.49 -3.71 2.40
N ALA A 71 -5.76 -4.17 2.38
CA ALA A 71 -6.09 -5.54 2.73
C ALA A 71 -5.49 -6.58 1.77
N PRO A 72 -5.52 -6.40 0.43
CA PRO A 72 -4.80 -7.28 -0.48
C PRO A 72 -3.29 -7.30 -0.23
N SER A 73 -2.67 -6.15 0.06
CA SER A 73 -1.24 -6.09 0.36
C SER A 73 -0.88 -6.87 1.63
N VAL A 74 -1.70 -6.75 2.68
CA VAL A 74 -1.55 -7.54 3.91
C VAL A 74 -1.67 -9.04 3.60
N LEU A 75 -2.69 -9.44 2.83
CA LEU A 75 -2.89 -10.85 2.49
C LEU A 75 -1.70 -11.43 1.70
N ILE A 76 -1.24 -10.71 0.68
CA ILE A 76 -0.07 -11.13 -0.13
C ILE A 76 1.18 -11.23 0.75
N TYR A 77 1.39 -10.27 1.66
CA TYR A 77 2.51 -10.32 2.61
C TYR A 77 2.42 -11.50 3.56
N LEU A 78 1.25 -11.80 4.11
CA LEU A 78 1.08 -12.96 4.97
C LEU A 78 1.39 -14.26 4.23
N ILE A 79 0.93 -14.41 2.98
CA ILE A 79 1.29 -15.56 2.14
C ILE A 79 2.81 -15.63 1.99
N ALA A 80 3.43 -14.53 1.54
CA ALA A 80 4.88 -14.45 1.33
C ALA A 80 5.73 -14.71 2.57
N PHE A 81 5.20 -14.40 3.76
CA PHE A 81 5.88 -14.59 5.03
C PHE A 81 5.86 -16.05 5.50
N PHE A 82 4.79 -16.80 5.18
CA PHE A 82 4.62 -18.19 5.60
C PHE A 82 5.10 -19.22 4.55
N THR A 83 5.36 -18.80 3.31
CA THR A 83 6.08 -19.57 2.29
C THR A 83 7.56 -19.30 2.33
#